data_AF-A0AAU9Q5R8-F1
#
_entry.id   AF-A0AAU9Q5R8-F1
#
_cell.length_a   1.000
_cell.length_b   1.000
_cell.length_c   1.000
_cell.angle_alpha   90.00
_cell.angle_beta   90.00
_cell.angle_gamma   90.00
#
_symmetry.space_group_name_H-M   'P 1'
#
loop_
_entity.id
_entity.type
_entity.pdbx_description
1 polymer ?
#
loop_
_entity_poly.entity_id
_entity_poly.type
_entity_poly.pdbx_seq_one_letter_code
_entity_poly.pdbx_strand_id
1 'polypeptide(L)'
;MSLDLMHLQAELERQSDEHPIWVSAANKSLEAWQALKTFEKERQAYIKSHRKPEDFKKNSLWQIRVSEVANTIGVRPSYLDPKRGVKWSSDFREALDKCNRELAKRKVSRVETYRKNKANGLAAKKRDEIDALVRLLRKENEALNNKLSEVNLEGMRVILSLPVKKALNLDF
;
A
#
# COMPACT_ATOMS: atom_id res chain seq x y z
N MET A 1 -23.68 23.33 -36.33
CA MET A 1 -22.54 22.54 -35.81
C MET A 1 -22.94 22.10 -34.41
N SER A 2 -23.31 20.82 -34.22
CA SER A 2 -23.92 20.33 -32.98
C SER A 2 -22.93 20.38 -31.81
N LEU A 3 -23.39 20.80 -30.62
CA LEU A 3 -22.62 20.74 -29.36
C LEU A 3 -22.15 19.31 -29.05
N ASP A 4 -22.87 18.29 -29.51
CA ASP A 4 -22.49 16.89 -29.35
C ASP A 4 -21.28 16.50 -30.21
N LEU A 5 -21.13 17.11 -31.40
CA LEU A 5 -19.96 16.92 -32.26
C LEU A 5 -18.71 17.59 -31.65
N MET A 6 -18.87 18.75 -31.01
CA MET A 6 -17.77 19.41 -30.29
C MET A 6 -17.34 18.65 -29.04
N HIS A 7 -18.27 18.04 -28.29
CA HIS A 7 -17.93 17.19 -27.15
C HIS A 7 -17.26 15.88 -27.58
N LEU A 8 -17.74 15.24 -28.66
CA LEU A 8 -17.08 14.06 -29.22
C LEU A 8 -15.66 14.38 -29.71
N GLN A 9 -15.47 15.53 -30.33
CA GLN A 9 -14.16 15.97 -30.81
C GLN A 9 -13.23 16.33 -29.64
N ALA A 10 -13.75 16.95 -28.57
CA ALA A 10 -12.98 17.22 -27.35
C ALA A 10 -12.65 15.95 -26.54
N GLU A 11 -13.48 14.92 -26.58
CA GLU A 11 -13.21 13.61 -25.96
C GLU A 11 -12.13 12.85 -26.76
N LEU A 12 -12.13 12.98 -28.10
CA LEU A 12 -11.13 12.42 -28.99
C LEU A 12 -9.78 13.18 -28.90
N GLU A 13 -9.83 14.51 -28.74
CA GLU A 13 -8.66 15.37 -28.57
C GLU A 13 -8.07 15.33 -27.15
N ARG A 14 -8.86 15.04 -26.11
CA ARG A 14 -8.32 14.76 -24.75
C ARG A 14 -7.52 13.47 -24.66
N GLN A 15 -7.64 12.58 -25.65
CA GLN A 15 -6.83 11.38 -25.79
C GLN A 15 -5.58 11.58 -26.66
N SER A 16 -5.19 12.81 -26.99
CA SER A 16 -3.80 13.09 -27.38
C SER A 16 -2.91 13.08 -26.13
N ASP A 17 -2.89 11.94 -25.42
CA ASP A 17 -1.83 11.62 -24.49
C ASP A 17 -0.52 11.69 -25.29
N GLU A 18 0.36 12.64 -24.94
CA GLU A 18 1.73 12.75 -25.46
C GLU A 18 2.47 11.43 -25.22
N HIS A 19 2.27 10.49 -26.12
CA HIS A 19 3.02 9.26 -26.14
C HIS A 19 4.40 9.57 -26.75
N PRO A 20 5.47 8.94 -26.24
CA PRO A 20 6.82 9.14 -26.76
C PRO A 20 6.92 8.96 -28.27
N ILE A 21 7.92 9.58 -28.90
CA ILE A 21 8.14 9.56 -30.35
C ILE A 21 8.21 8.13 -30.93
N TRP A 22 8.67 7.16 -30.14
CA TRP A 22 8.76 5.75 -30.54
C TRP A 22 7.40 5.01 -30.54
N VAL A 23 6.35 5.62 -29.98
CA VAL A 23 5.00 5.07 -29.91
C VAL A 23 4.19 5.51 -31.14
N SER A 24 3.58 4.53 -31.80
CA SER A 24 2.75 4.74 -32.98
C SER A 24 1.50 3.86 -32.92
N ALA A 25 0.35 4.44 -33.24
CA ALA A 25 -0.92 3.72 -33.37
C ALA A 25 -0.92 2.68 -34.51
N ALA A 26 0.01 2.79 -35.46
CA ALA A 26 0.12 1.85 -36.58
C ALA A 26 0.71 0.49 -36.17
N ASN A 27 1.23 0.35 -34.94
CA ASN A 27 1.86 -0.88 -34.48
C ASN A 27 1.56 -1.15 -32.99
N LYS A 28 2.05 -2.30 -32.49
CA LYS A 28 1.84 -2.74 -31.10
C LYS A 28 2.55 -1.90 -30.02
N SER A 29 3.31 -0.86 -30.39
CA SER A 29 3.98 0.02 -29.42
C SER A 29 3.00 0.84 -28.59
N LEU A 30 1.87 1.25 -29.18
CA LEU A 30 0.83 1.99 -28.45
C LEU A 30 0.22 1.13 -27.34
N GLU A 31 -0.17 -0.10 -27.68
CA GLU A 31 -0.67 -1.06 -26.69
C GLU A 31 0.38 -1.35 -25.61
N ALA A 32 1.65 -1.50 -25.98
CA ALA A 32 2.74 -1.74 -25.03
C ALA A 32 2.96 -0.56 -24.08
N TRP A 33 2.87 0.67 -24.59
CA TRP A 33 2.99 1.89 -23.79
C TRP A 33 1.81 2.07 -22.83
N GLN A 34 0.58 1.86 -23.32
CA GLN A 34 -0.63 1.89 -22.47
C GLN A 34 -0.57 0.83 -21.37
N ALA A 35 -0.18 -0.40 -21.70
CA ALA A 35 0.01 -1.46 -20.72
C ALA A 35 1.07 -1.08 -19.66
N LEU A 36 2.21 -0.52 -20.10
CA LEU A 36 3.23 -0.03 -19.18
C LEU A 36 2.69 1.05 -18.22
N LYS A 37 1.89 1.99 -18.72
CA LYS A 37 1.26 3.04 -17.90
C LYS A 37 0.24 2.51 -16.91
N THR A 38 -0.55 1.52 -17.29
CA THR A 38 -1.48 0.84 -16.39
C THR A 38 -0.72 0.12 -15.28
N PHE A 39 0.30 -0.67 -15.62
CA PHE A 39 1.13 -1.34 -14.63
C PHE A 39 1.87 -0.35 -13.73
N GLU A 40 2.38 0.76 -14.27
CA GLU A 40 2.99 1.83 -13.47
C GLU A 40 2.02 2.32 -12.38
N LYS A 41 0.78 2.63 -12.73
CA LYS A 41 -0.25 3.07 -11.78
C LYS A 41 -0.53 2.02 -10.71
N GLU A 42 -0.72 0.76 -11.11
CA GLU A 42 -0.97 -0.35 -10.18
C GLU A 42 0.18 -0.56 -9.19
N ARG A 43 1.42 -0.63 -9.68
CA ARG A 43 2.60 -0.89 -8.85
C ARG A 43 2.88 0.31 -7.94
N GLN A 44 2.62 1.53 -8.41
CA GLN A 44 2.66 2.72 -7.55
C GLN A 44 1.59 2.66 -6.44
N ALA A 45 0.36 2.22 -6.75
CA ALA A 45 -0.70 2.05 -5.75
C ALA A 45 -0.30 0.99 -4.70
N TYR A 46 0.28 -0.14 -5.14
CA TYR A 46 0.80 -1.17 -4.24
C TYR A 46 1.88 -0.62 -3.30
N ILE A 47 2.85 0.14 -3.83
CA ILE A 47 3.90 0.77 -3.00
C ILE A 47 3.31 1.79 -2.02
N LYS A 48 2.24 2.50 -2.38
CA LYS A 48 1.58 3.44 -1.46
C LYS A 48 0.87 2.72 -0.31
N SER A 49 0.15 1.64 -0.60
CA SER A 49 -0.63 0.91 0.41
C SER A 49 0.25 0.05 1.33
N HIS A 50 1.38 -0.43 0.85
CA HIS A 50 2.31 -1.27 1.61
C HIS A 50 3.50 -0.48 2.15
N ARG A 51 4.12 -1.00 3.22
CA ARG A 51 5.22 -0.27 3.89
C ARG A 51 6.26 -1.17 4.53
N LYS A 52 5.93 -2.44 4.82
CA LYS A 52 6.87 -3.34 5.46
C LYS A 52 7.85 -3.89 4.42
N PRO A 53 9.12 -4.15 4.78
CA PRO A 53 10.07 -4.79 3.87
C PRO A 53 9.57 -6.15 3.33
N GLU A 54 8.81 -6.89 4.14
CA GLU A 54 8.27 -8.21 3.81
C GLU A 54 7.26 -8.14 2.66
N ASP A 55 6.44 -7.09 2.61
CA ASP A 55 5.44 -6.85 1.56
C ASP A 55 6.10 -6.70 0.18
N PHE A 56 7.39 -6.39 0.13
CA PHE A 56 8.15 -6.15 -1.10
C PHE A 56 9.13 -7.28 -1.46
N LYS A 57 9.11 -8.42 -0.76
CA LYS A 57 9.96 -9.58 -1.08
C LYS A 57 9.67 -10.12 -2.49
N LYS A 58 8.41 -10.09 -2.92
CA LYS A 58 7.99 -10.58 -4.24
C LYS A 58 8.12 -9.46 -5.29
N ASN A 59 9.11 -9.58 -6.18
CA ASN A 59 9.39 -8.56 -7.21
C ASN A 59 8.20 -8.28 -8.14
N SER A 60 7.38 -9.29 -8.47
CA SER A 60 6.23 -9.09 -9.38
C SER A 60 5.17 -8.11 -8.85
N LEU A 61 5.15 -7.83 -7.54
CA LEU A 61 4.16 -6.95 -6.92
C LEU A 61 4.53 -5.46 -7.03
N TRP A 62 5.81 -5.15 -7.26
CA TRP A 62 6.29 -3.76 -7.31
C TRP A 62 7.15 -3.43 -8.53
N GLN A 63 7.68 -4.43 -9.23
CA GLN A 63 8.44 -4.31 -10.47
C GLN A 63 7.62 -4.83 -11.64
N ILE A 64 7.70 -4.13 -12.77
CA ILE A 64 7.03 -4.50 -14.02
C ILE A 64 7.98 -5.39 -14.83
N ARG A 65 7.53 -6.57 -15.24
CA ARG A 65 8.30 -7.50 -16.08
C ARG A 65 7.91 -7.40 -17.55
N VAL A 66 8.87 -7.63 -18.43
CA VAL A 66 8.64 -7.69 -19.89
C VAL A 66 7.57 -8.73 -20.24
N SER A 67 7.57 -9.88 -19.56
CA SER A 67 6.58 -10.94 -19.79
C SER A 67 5.15 -10.52 -19.44
N GLU A 68 4.95 -9.69 -18.41
CA GLU A 68 3.62 -9.20 -18.04
C GLU A 68 3.07 -8.29 -19.13
N VAL A 69 3.90 -7.37 -19.64
CA VAL A 69 3.52 -6.49 -20.75
C VAL A 69 3.26 -7.28 -22.03
N ALA A 70 4.15 -8.23 -22.37
CA ALA A 70 4.00 -9.08 -23.56
C ALA A 70 2.69 -9.89 -23.53
N ASN A 71 2.36 -10.49 -22.38
CA ASN A 71 1.11 -11.21 -22.21
C ASN A 71 -0.11 -10.30 -22.35
N THR A 72 -0.03 -9.07 -21.86
CA THR A 72 -1.14 -8.09 -21.92
C THR A 72 -1.44 -7.68 -23.37
N ILE A 73 -0.41 -7.54 -24.20
CA ILE A 73 -0.55 -7.16 -25.62
C ILE A 73 -0.66 -8.37 -26.56
N GLY A 74 -0.71 -9.59 -26.02
CA GLY A 74 -0.88 -10.83 -26.80
C GLY A 74 0.33 -11.23 -27.65
N VAL A 75 1.55 -10.82 -27.29
CA VAL A 75 2.77 -11.17 -28.03
C VAL A 75 3.73 -12.02 -27.19
N ARG A 76 4.67 -12.70 -27.87
CA ARG A 76 5.75 -13.41 -27.17
C ARG A 76 6.72 -12.40 -26.54
N PRO A 77 7.29 -12.67 -25.34
CA PRO A 77 8.26 -11.77 -24.71
C PRO A 77 9.47 -11.43 -25.60
N SER A 78 9.88 -12.34 -26.49
CA SER A 78 10.95 -12.10 -27.47
C SER A 78 10.66 -10.98 -28.47
N TYR A 79 9.39 -10.61 -28.67
CA TYR A 79 8.99 -9.50 -29.53
C TYR A 79 9.35 -8.13 -28.93
N LEU A 80 9.39 -8.05 -27.60
CA LEU A 80 9.77 -6.85 -26.84
C LEU A 80 11.26 -6.84 -26.45
N ASP A 81 12.03 -7.85 -26.87
CA ASP A 81 13.47 -7.93 -26.61
C ASP A 81 14.24 -7.04 -27.61
N PRO A 82 15.06 -6.07 -27.17
CA PRO A 82 15.86 -5.21 -28.05
C PRO A 82 16.73 -5.96 -29.07
N LYS A 83 17.15 -7.21 -28.78
CA LYS A 83 18.06 -7.97 -29.66
C LYS A 83 17.35 -8.70 -30.79
N ARG A 84 16.07 -9.04 -30.61
CA ARG A 84 15.30 -9.90 -31.54
C ARG A 84 13.99 -9.24 -31.99
N GLY A 85 13.64 -8.15 -31.34
CA GLY A 85 12.37 -7.47 -31.49
C GLY A 85 12.36 -6.47 -32.62
N VAL A 86 11.29 -5.70 -32.63
CA VAL A 86 10.99 -4.65 -33.60
C VAL A 86 11.75 -3.36 -33.29
N LYS A 87 11.83 -2.42 -34.24
CA LYS A 87 12.63 -1.19 -34.12
C LYS A 87 12.40 -0.39 -32.83
N TRP A 88 11.18 -0.38 -32.30
CA TRP A 88 10.81 0.34 -31.08
C TRP A 88 11.04 -0.45 -29.77
N SER A 89 11.46 -1.72 -29.87
CA SER A 89 11.66 -2.58 -28.69
C SER A 89 12.81 -2.09 -27.79
N SER A 90 13.83 -1.44 -28.36
CA SER A 90 14.91 -0.77 -27.61
C SER A 90 14.37 0.37 -26.75
N ASP A 91 13.58 1.25 -27.35
CA ASP A 91 13.03 2.42 -26.68
C ASP A 91 12.02 2.02 -25.60
N PHE A 92 11.19 1.01 -25.88
CA PHE A 92 10.31 0.41 -24.90
C PHE A 92 11.09 -0.16 -23.70
N ARG A 93 12.21 -0.86 -23.96
CA ARG A 93 13.04 -1.43 -22.89
C ARG A 93 13.62 -0.33 -22.01
N GLU A 94 14.10 0.77 -22.61
CA GLU A 94 14.60 1.92 -21.87
C GLU A 94 13.48 2.57 -21.02
N ALA A 95 12.30 2.75 -21.59
CA ALA A 95 11.14 3.29 -20.88
C ALA A 95 10.74 2.40 -19.69
N LEU A 96 10.71 1.08 -19.89
CA LEU A 96 10.44 0.09 -18.84
C LEU A 96 11.51 0.15 -17.72
N ASP A 97 12.79 0.24 -18.08
CA ASP A 97 13.88 0.33 -17.10
C ASP A 97 13.86 1.66 -16.34
N LYS A 98 13.48 2.77 -16.99
CA LYS A 98 13.26 4.06 -16.33
C LYS A 98 12.10 3.99 -15.34
N CYS A 99 10.97 3.40 -15.74
CA CYS A 99 9.81 3.21 -14.87
C CYS A 99 10.15 2.33 -13.65
N ASN A 100 10.80 1.18 -13.89
CA ASN A 100 11.22 0.29 -12.81
C ASN A 100 12.24 0.92 -11.86
N ARG A 101 13.16 1.76 -12.37
CA ARG A 101 14.08 2.54 -11.53
C ARG A 101 13.31 3.51 -10.61
N GLU A 102 12.30 4.19 -11.13
CA GLU A 102 11.46 5.09 -10.34
C GLU A 102 10.63 4.34 -9.29
N LEU A 103 10.02 3.21 -9.66
CA LEU A 103 9.32 2.33 -8.71
C LEU A 103 10.25 1.83 -7.61
N ALA A 104 11.50 1.45 -7.95
CA ALA A 104 12.50 1.03 -6.98
C ALA A 104 12.86 2.15 -6.00
N LYS A 105 13.08 3.38 -6.48
CA LYS A 105 13.33 4.55 -5.62
C LYS A 105 12.19 4.78 -4.63
N ARG A 106 10.95 4.81 -5.13
CA ARG A 106 9.74 4.99 -4.30
C ARG A 106 9.60 3.90 -3.24
N LYS A 107 9.84 2.65 -3.62
CA LYS A 107 9.85 1.51 -2.68
C LYS A 107 10.87 1.71 -1.56
N VAL A 108 12.12 2.07 -1.91
CA VAL A 108 13.19 2.29 -0.93
C VAL A 108 12.81 3.42 0.03
N SER A 109 12.36 4.57 -0.50
CA SER A 109 11.89 5.69 0.34
C SER A 109 10.73 5.29 1.25
N ARG A 110 9.79 4.47 0.76
CA ARG A 110 8.64 4.00 1.53
C ARG A 110 9.05 3.08 2.68
N VAL A 111 9.96 2.14 2.43
CA VAL A 111 10.47 1.24 3.46
C VAL A 111 11.31 2.00 4.49
N GLU A 112 12.10 2.96 4.04
CA GLU A 112 12.99 3.70 4.93
C GLU A 112 12.22 4.66 5.84
N THR A 113 11.18 5.32 5.32
CA THR A 113 10.24 6.09 6.16
C THR A 113 9.53 5.21 7.18
N TYR A 114 9.13 3.99 6.81
CA TYR A 114 8.57 3.04 7.75
C TYR A 114 9.57 2.63 8.85
N ARG A 115 10.83 2.35 8.50
CA ARG A 115 11.89 2.02 9.46
C ARG A 115 12.16 3.16 10.43
N LYS A 116 12.29 4.39 9.92
CA LYS A 116 12.48 5.59 10.75
C LYS A 116 11.32 5.80 11.71
N ASN A 117 10.08 5.70 11.23
CA ASN A 117 8.89 5.86 12.09
C ASN A 117 8.81 4.74 13.14
N LYS A 118 9.18 3.51 12.79
CA LYS A 118 9.23 2.40 13.75
C LYS A 118 10.32 2.61 14.81
N ALA A 119 11.50 3.06 14.41
CA ALA A 119 12.62 3.34 15.33
C ALA A 119 12.30 4.51 16.28
N ASN A 120 11.61 5.54 15.78
CA ASN A 120 11.28 6.73 16.57
C ASN A 120 10.10 6.52 17.53
N GLY A 121 9.30 5.45 17.37
CA GLY A 121 8.26 5.05 18.33
C GLY A 121 7.27 6.18 18.66
N LEU A 122 7.09 6.46 19.96
CA LEU A 122 6.23 7.54 20.46
C LEU A 122 6.74 8.95 20.10
N ALA A 123 8.04 9.13 19.90
CA ALA A 123 8.60 10.44 19.54
C ALA A 123 8.21 10.89 18.12
N ALA A 124 7.78 9.96 17.26
CA ALA A 124 7.22 10.26 15.94
C ALA A 124 5.71 10.56 15.98
N LYS A 125 5.01 10.28 17.08
CA LYS A 125 3.59 10.58 17.22
C LYS A 125 3.38 12.03 17.62
N LYS A 126 2.30 12.64 17.13
CA LYS A 126 1.90 13.97 17.58
C LYS A 126 1.46 13.91 19.04
N ARG A 127 1.66 14.98 19.79
CA ARG A 127 1.25 15.10 21.20
C ARG A 127 -0.20 14.65 21.41
N ASP A 128 -1.11 15.09 20.54
CA ASP A 128 -2.54 14.75 20.63
C ASP A 128 -2.81 13.24 20.53
N GLU A 129 -2.06 12.53 19.68
CA GLU A 129 -2.17 11.08 19.55
C GLU A 129 -1.62 10.35 20.78
N ILE A 130 -0.59 10.90 21.42
CA ILE A 130 -0.04 10.38 22.67
C ILE A 130 -1.06 10.58 23.79
N ASP A 131 -1.62 11.78 23.91
CA ASP A 131 -2.60 12.11 24.95
C ASP A 131 -3.87 11.26 24.83
N ALA A 132 -4.36 11.02 23.61
CA ALA A 132 -5.48 10.12 23.36
C ALA A 132 -5.17 8.67 23.78
N LEU A 133 -3.97 8.18 23.46
CA LEU A 133 -3.53 6.82 23.80
C LEU A 133 -3.36 6.66 25.33
N VAL A 134 -2.82 7.67 26.02
CA VAL A 134 -2.71 7.69 27.49
C VAL A 134 -4.09 7.62 28.14
N ARG A 135 -5.07 8.38 27.64
CA ARG A 135 -6.45 8.33 28.18
C ARG A 135 -7.06 6.94 28.01
N LEU A 136 -6.87 6.31 26.84
CA LEU A 136 -7.39 4.98 26.57
C LEU A 136 -6.75 3.92 27.47
N LEU A 137 -5.41 3.93 27.60
CA LEU A 137 -4.69 3.00 28.48
C LEU A 137 -5.05 3.17 29.96
N ARG A 138 -5.31 4.41 30.41
CA ARG A 138 -5.80 4.65 31.78
C ARG A 138 -7.16 4.01 32.01
N LYS A 139 -8.10 4.22 31.08
CA LYS A 139 -9.44 3.64 31.14
C LYS A 139 -9.40 2.10 31.15
N GLU A 140 -8.54 1.51 30.35
CA GLU A 140 -8.37 0.06 30.30
C GLU A 140 -7.73 -0.50 31.59
N ASN A 141 -6.72 0.18 32.14
CA ASN A 141 -6.15 -0.19 33.44
C ASN A 141 -7.17 -0.10 34.57
N GLU A 142 -7.99 0.95 34.58
CA GLU A 142 -9.05 1.11 35.57
C GLU A 142 -10.08 -0.02 35.48
N ALA A 143 -10.50 -0.38 34.26
CA ALA A 143 -11.42 -1.51 34.04
C ALA A 143 -10.79 -2.85 34.50
N LEU A 144 -9.52 -3.08 34.20
CA LEU A 144 -8.81 -4.29 34.64
C LEU A 144 -8.64 -4.33 36.17
N ASN A 145 -8.32 -3.21 36.81
CA ASN A 145 -8.22 -3.12 38.25
C ASN A 145 -9.56 -3.39 38.93
N ASN A 146 -10.65 -2.83 38.41
CA ASN A 146 -12.00 -3.10 38.92
C ASN A 146 -12.33 -4.58 38.81
N LYS A 147 -12.08 -5.19 37.65
CA LYS A 147 -12.31 -6.62 37.44
C LYS A 147 -11.45 -7.50 38.37
N LEU A 148 -10.19 -7.12 38.59
CA LEU A 148 -9.31 -7.82 39.53
C LEU A 148 -9.85 -7.69 40.97
N SER A 149 -10.35 -6.50 41.34
CA SER A 149 -10.93 -6.29 42.67
C SER A 149 -12.20 -7.11 42.88
N GLU A 150 -13.06 -7.24 41.89
CA GLU A 150 -14.26 -8.10 41.93
C GLU A 150 -13.87 -9.57 42.12
N VAL A 151 -12.91 -10.08 41.35
CA VAL A 151 -12.43 -11.46 41.48
C VAL A 151 -11.80 -11.70 42.86
N ASN A 152 -11.04 -10.74 43.39
CA ASN A 152 -10.45 -10.85 44.72
C ASN A 152 -11.52 -10.85 45.82
N LEU A 153 -12.54 -10.00 45.70
CA LEU A 153 -13.66 -9.98 46.64
C LEU A 153 -14.42 -11.32 46.63
N GLU A 154 -14.67 -11.89 45.45
CA GLU A 154 -15.31 -13.19 45.32
C GLU A 154 -14.44 -14.32 45.91
N GLY A 155 -13.13 -14.30 45.66
CA GLY A 155 -12.19 -15.23 46.27
C GLY A 155 -12.18 -15.14 47.80
N MET A 156 -12.17 -13.92 48.35
CA MET A 156 -12.26 -13.68 49.79
C MET A 156 -13.60 -14.18 50.37
N ARG A 157 -14.71 -14.01 49.64
CA ARG A 157 -16.00 -14.58 50.02
C ARG A 157 -15.97 -16.10 50.16
N VAL A 158 -15.21 -16.82 49.34
CA VAL A 158 -15.11 -18.28 49.44
C VAL A 158 -14.27 -18.71 50.65
N ILE A 159 -13.16 -18.00 50.92
CA ILE A 159 -12.12 -18.45 51.86
C ILE A 159 -12.38 -18.00 53.31
N LEU A 160 -12.98 -16.83 53.52
CA LEU A 160 -13.13 -16.26 54.87
C LEU A 160 -14.18 -17.01 55.71
N SER A 161 -14.05 -16.95 57.03
CA SER A 161 -15.04 -17.52 57.96
C SER A 161 -16.25 -16.59 58.13
N LEU A 162 -17.42 -17.14 58.48
CA LEU A 162 -18.68 -16.37 58.60
C LEU A 162 -18.59 -15.12 59.51
N PRO A 163 -17.93 -15.18 60.69
CA PRO A 163 -17.78 -14.01 61.56
C PRO A 163 -16.98 -12.89 60.87
N VAL A 164 -15.95 -13.25 60.09
CA VAL A 164 -15.11 -12.29 59.36
C VAL A 164 -15.85 -11.71 58.16
N LYS A 165 -16.66 -12.51 57.44
CA LYS A 165 -17.53 -12.01 56.36
C LYS A 165 -18.51 -10.96 56.86
N LYS A 166 -19.17 -11.22 58.00
CA LYS A 166 -20.10 -10.27 58.65
C LYS A 166 -19.42 -8.98 59.09
N ALA A 167 -18.17 -9.06 59.59
CA ALA A 167 -17.41 -7.88 59.96
C ALA A 167 -17.00 -7.01 58.75
N LEU A 168 -16.89 -7.61 57.57
CA LEU A 168 -16.50 -6.94 56.31
C LEU A 168 -17.70 -6.63 55.39
N ASN A 169 -18.94 -6.88 55.83
CA ASN A 169 -20.17 -6.76 55.01
C ASN A 169 -20.11 -7.57 53.69
N LEU A 170 -19.52 -8.76 53.73
CA LEU A 170 -19.38 -9.67 52.59
C LEU A 170 -20.37 -10.86 52.65
N ASP A 171 -21.44 -10.74 53.43
CA ASP A 171 -22.34 -11.81 53.88
C ASP A 171 -23.67 -11.94 53.09
N PHE A 172 -23.77 -11.30 51.92
CA PHE A 172 -24.91 -11.43 50.97
C PHE A 172 -24.84 -12.65 50.06
#